data_AF-A0A6N9CE09-F1
#
_entry.id   AF-A0A6N9CE09-F1
#
_cell.length_a   1.000
_cell.length_b   1.000
_cell.length_c   1.000
_cell.angle_alpha   90.00
_cell.angle_beta   90.00
_cell.angle_gamma   90.00
#
_symmetry.space_group_name_H-M   'P 1'
#
loop_
_entity.id
_entity.type
_entity.pdbx_description
1 polymer ?
#
loop_
_entity_poly.entity_id
_entity_poly.type
_entity_poly.pdbx_seq_one_letter_code
_entity_poly.pdbx_strand_id
1 'polypeptide(L)'
;MKTCLFALIAFVSFGTAWNTIWAESTVDETPTVPTGRQMDVDTKDSSTSLTLGGSVLARDPNRQADSPDYPLFRPHASKYYPPKIAQTATLLSATLPGLGQTYSGRPGRGLAFLVGGIGLMAAAGFNIDRAVHYNDLSDRFNTGFYDPHDGNFLTADQMRVRSRTHTQLGVLFLATGIGVYIWNIFDAAKTVNEYNERRFPGQAQQNVRDNSFFIRSDGNLSRGETFLTISRRF
;
A
#
# COMPACT_ATOMS: atom_id res chain seq x y z
N MET A 1 6.63 -36.56 -14.58
CA MET A 1 7.74 -36.11 -13.71
C MET A 1 8.52 -34.91 -14.23
N LYS A 2 8.68 -34.67 -15.54
CA LYS A 2 9.47 -33.54 -16.08
C LYS A 2 8.87 -32.14 -15.79
N THR A 3 7.56 -32.03 -15.60
CA THR A 3 6.88 -30.75 -15.32
C THR A 3 7.06 -30.22 -13.89
N CYS A 4 7.17 -31.10 -12.88
CA CYS A 4 7.50 -30.66 -11.51
C CYS A 4 8.91 -30.09 -11.38
N LEU A 5 9.85 -30.55 -12.21
CA LEU A 5 11.25 -30.08 -12.15
C LEU A 5 11.36 -28.60 -12.53
N PHE A 6 10.62 -28.15 -13.55
CA PHE A 6 10.63 -26.75 -13.97
C PHE A 6 9.98 -25.80 -12.95
N ALA A 7 8.88 -26.24 -12.30
CA ALA A 7 8.25 -25.47 -11.23
C ALA A 7 9.18 -25.33 -10.01
N LEU A 8 9.91 -26.40 -9.67
CA LEU A 8 10.85 -26.40 -8.55
C LEU A 8 12.10 -25.56 -8.84
N ILE A 9 12.63 -25.61 -10.07
CA ILE A 9 13.73 -24.72 -10.49
C ILE A 9 13.30 -23.25 -10.42
N ALA A 10 12.11 -22.91 -10.93
CA ALA A 10 11.60 -21.54 -10.87
C ALA A 10 11.44 -21.04 -9.41
N PHE A 11 10.97 -21.90 -8.50
CA PHE A 11 10.82 -21.57 -7.09
C PHE A 11 12.16 -21.37 -6.37
N VAL A 12 13.15 -22.22 -6.66
CA VAL A 12 14.49 -22.11 -6.08
C VAL A 12 15.22 -20.88 -6.60
N SER A 13 15.10 -20.55 -7.89
CA SER A 13 15.66 -19.32 -8.46
C SER A 13 15.02 -18.05 -7.89
N PHE A 14 13.72 -18.10 -7.57
CA PHE A 14 13.03 -16.99 -6.92
C PHE A 14 13.52 -16.80 -5.48
N GLY A 15 13.76 -17.89 -4.74
CA GLY A 15 14.30 -17.84 -3.38
C GLY A 15 15.73 -17.29 -3.30
N THR A 16 16.60 -17.62 -4.25
CA THR A 16 18.00 -17.12 -4.25
C THR A 16 18.09 -15.64 -4.61
N ALA A 17 17.31 -15.17 -5.59
CA ALA A 17 17.21 -13.75 -5.93
C ALA A 17 16.60 -12.93 -4.77
N TRP A 18 15.67 -13.52 -4.02
CA TRP A 18 15.07 -12.87 -2.85
C TRP A 18 16.09 -12.62 -1.73
N ASN A 19 16.95 -13.60 -1.45
CA ASN A 19 17.98 -13.46 -0.41
C ASN A 19 19.02 -12.38 -0.74
N THR A 20 19.28 -12.10 -2.03
CA THR A 20 20.20 -11.03 -2.42
C THR A 20 19.63 -9.64 -2.13
N ILE A 21 18.32 -9.45 -2.31
CA ILE A 21 17.62 -8.19 -2.00
C ILE A 21 17.63 -7.90 -0.48
N TRP A 22 17.60 -8.94 0.36
CA TRP A 22 17.73 -8.79 1.81
C TRP A 22 19.16 -8.49 2.27
N ALA A 23 20.18 -9.03 1.59
CA ALA A 23 21.58 -8.79 1.94
C ALA A 23 22.02 -7.34 1.67
N GLU A 24 21.39 -6.66 0.71
CA GLU A 24 21.67 -5.26 0.40
C GLU A 24 20.88 -4.26 1.29
N SER A 25 19.92 -4.76 2.08
CA SER A 25 19.05 -3.97 2.95
C SER A 25 19.66 -3.60 4.31
N THR A 26 20.82 -4.16 4.68
CA THR A 26 21.45 -3.92 5.99
C THR A 26 22.50 -2.80 5.98
N VAL A 27 22.67 -2.09 4.86
CA VAL A 27 23.60 -0.96 4.79
C VAL A 27 22.91 0.30 5.33
N ASP A 28 23.04 0.47 6.65
CA ASP A 28 22.99 1.68 7.46
C ASP A 28 22.44 2.97 6.81
N GLU A 29 21.18 3.27 7.10
CA GLU A 29 20.77 4.67 7.35
C GLU A 29 20.71 4.89 8.86
N THR A 30 21.88 5.02 9.48
CA THR A 30 21.99 5.55 10.84
C THR A 30 21.46 6.99 10.82
N PRO A 31 20.35 7.30 11.51
CA PRO A 31 19.81 8.64 11.52
C PRO A 31 20.82 9.54 12.21
N THR A 32 21.40 10.49 11.46
CA THR A 32 22.21 11.55 12.05
C THR A 32 21.28 12.41 12.89
N VAL A 33 21.25 12.13 14.20
CA VAL A 33 20.52 12.91 15.20
C VAL A 33 21.07 14.34 15.16
N PRO A 34 20.26 15.38 14.88
CA PRO A 34 20.71 16.74 15.05
C PRO A 34 20.85 17.00 16.56
N THR A 35 22.10 17.10 16.99
CA THR A 35 22.47 17.58 18.32
C THR A 35 21.98 19.02 18.50
N GLY A 36 21.06 19.23 19.45
CA GLY A 36 20.91 20.52 20.12
C GLY A 36 19.50 21.12 20.14
N ARG A 37 18.79 20.93 21.25
CA ARG A 37 18.46 22.01 22.21
C ARG A 37 17.69 21.41 23.38
N GLN A 38 18.34 21.39 24.54
CA GLN A 38 17.72 21.13 25.83
C GLN A 38 16.81 22.33 26.14
N MET A 39 15.50 22.12 26.02
CA MET A 39 14.48 23.07 26.48
C MET A 39 14.04 22.60 27.86
N ASP A 40 14.53 23.28 28.87
CA ASP A 40 14.11 23.14 30.25
C ASP A 40 12.69 23.73 30.35
N VAL A 41 11.69 22.86 30.50
CA VAL A 41 10.29 23.27 30.73
C VAL A 41 9.82 22.56 31.99
N ASP A 42 10.05 23.26 33.09
CA ASP A 42 9.42 23.05 34.39
C ASP A 42 7.89 23.04 34.21
N THR A 43 7.29 21.84 34.20
CA THR A 43 5.84 21.65 34.07
C THR A 43 5.30 21.25 35.43
N LYS A 44 4.92 22.28 36.19
CA LYS A 44 4.09 22.16 37.39
C LYS A 44 2.65 21.86 36.99
N ASP A 45 2.15 20.73 37.48
CA ASP A 45 0.76 20.42 37.83
C ASP A 45 -0.36 21.08 36.99
N SER A 46 -1.02 20.29 36.14
CA SER A 46 -2.42 20.54 35.84
C SER A 46 -3.20 19.24 35.69
N SER A 47 -3.78 18.82 36.80
CA SER A 47 -4.82 17.80 36.88
C SER A 47 -6.08 18.34 36.21
N THR A 48 -6.45 17.83 35.03
CA THR A 48 -7.78 18.09 34.47
C THR A 48 -8.63 16.84 34.59
N SER A 49 -9.55 16.88 35.55
CA SER A 49 -10.60 15.90 35.77
C SER A 49 -11.55 15.87 34.57
N LEU A 50 -11.73 14.69 33.99
CA LEU A 50 -12.69 14.44 32.93
C LEU A 50 -14.08 14.30 33.57
N THR A 51 -14.85 15.39 33.62
CA THR A 51 -16.26 15.36 34.04
C THR A 51 -17.15 15.16 32.82
N LEU A 52 -17.65 13.94 32.67
CA LEU A 52 -18.65 13.54 31.69
C LEU A 52 -20.04 14.03 32.15
N GLY A 53 -20.25 15.35 32.12
CA GLY A 53 -21.52 15.99 32.46
C GLY A 53 -22.07 16.70 31.24
N GLY A 54 -23.10 16.13 30.62
CA GLY A 54 -23.82 16.68 29.48
C GLY A 54 -24.57 17.97 29.83
N SER A 55 -23.83 19.07 29.98
CA SER A 55 -24.40 20.41 29.95
C SER A 55 -24.20 20.98 28.54
N VAL A 56 -25.32 21.21 27.86
CA VAL A 56 -25.35 22.03 26.64
C VAL A 56 -25.08 23.45 27.11
N LEU A 57 -23.81 23.83 27.14
CA LEU A 57 -23.38 25.20 27.41
C LEU A 57 -24.00 26.10 26.35
N ALA A 58 -24.85 27.02 26.79
CA ALA A 58 -25.48 28.02 25.95
C ALA A 58 -24.41 28.73 25.11
N ARG A 59 -24.56 28.63 23.79
CA ARG A 59 -23.67 29.23 22.80
C ARG A 59 -23.73 30.74 22.99
N ASP A 60 -22.66 31.32 23.51
CA ASP A 60 -22.51 32.76 23.67
C ASP A 60 -22.63 33.44 22.29
N PRO A 61 -23.70 34.22 22.04
CA PRO A 61 -23.94 34.87 20.74
C PRO A 61 -22.95 36.02 20.47
N ASN A 62 -22.18 36.46 21.46
CA ASN A 62 -21.15 37.50 21.33
C ASN A 62 -19.74 36.94 21.22
N ARG A 63 -19.57 35.61 21.11
CA ARG A 63 -18.27 35.03 20.76
C ARG A 63 -18.02 35.31 19.28
N GLN A 64 -17.44 36.50 19.05
CA GLN A 64 -16.91 36.99 17.79
C GLN A 64 -16.32 35.83 16.99
N ALA A 65 -16.73 35.73 15.73
CA ALA A 65 -16.17 34.84 14.71
C ALA A 65 -14.73 35.24 14.33
N ASP A 66 -13.98 35.82 15.28
CA ASP A 66 -12.62 36.33 15.15
C ASP A 66 -11.67 35.24 15.60
N SER A 67 -11.70 34.13 14.87
CA SER A 67 -10.53 33.44 14.38
C SER A 67 -11.01 32.10 13.86
N PRO A 68 -10.98 31.86 12.54
CA PRO A 68 -10.96 30.51 12.02
C PRO A 68 -9.58 29.87 12.35
N ASP A 69 -9.13 29.97 13.60
CA ASP A 69 -8.07 29.16 14.21
C ASP A 69 -8.65 27.76 14.43
N TYR A 70 -8.98 27.10 13.33
CA TYR A 70 -8.69 25.69 13.28
C TYR A 70 -7.16 25.62 13.16
N PRO A 71 -6.42 25.15 14.19
CA PRO A 71 -5.02 24.78 14.02
C PRO A 71 -4.97 23.48 13.21
N LEU A 72 -5.50 23.51 11.99
CA LEU A 72 -5.38 22.47 10.96
C LEU A 72 -3.90 22.24 10.62
N PHE A 73 -3.04 23.21 10.94
CA PHE A 73 -1.60 23.11 10.79
C PHE A 73 -0.95 23.09 12.17
N ARG A 74 -0.88 21.89 12.77
CA ARG A 74 -0.04 21.70 13.95
C ARG A 74 1.41 21.99 13.54
N PRO A 75 2.15 22.86 14.26
CA PRO A 75 3.56 23.17 13.97
C PRO A 75 4.50 21.96 13.98
N HIS A 76 3.99 20.78 14.34
CA HIS A 76 4.70 19.51 14.35
C HIS A 76 4.03 18.44 13.46
N ALA A 77 3.55 18.81 12.27
CA ALA A 77 2.97 17.83 11.33
C ALA A 77 3.92 16.65 11.03
N SER A 78 5.24 16.87 11.10
CA SER A 78 6.25 15.81 10.98
C SER A 78 6.25 14.79 12.11
N LYS A 79 5.79 15.16 13.30
CA LYS A 79 5.67 14.28 14.46
C LYS A 79 4.48 13.33 14.33
N TYR A 80 3.40 13.77 13.67
CA TYR A 80 2.16 12.98 13.56
C TYR A 80 2.09 12.13 12.30
N TYR A 81 2.78 12.53 11.23
CA TYR A 81 2.84 11.78 9.99
C TYR A 81 4.31 11.64 9.62
N PRO A 82 5.03 10.59 10.01
CA PRO A 82 6.42 10.39 9.58
C PRO A 82 6.48 10.02 8.08
N PRO A 83 7.62 10.29 7.40
CA PRO A 83 7.78 9.88 6.01
C PRO A 83 7.79 8.34 5.97
N LYS A 84 7.17 7.79 4.94
CA LYS A 84 7.12 6.34 4.75
C LYS A 84 8.28 5.91 3.87
N ILE A 85 8.90 4.78 4.21
CA ILE A 85 10.05 4.26 3.47
C ILE A 85 9.53 3.30 2.40
N ALA A 86 9.95 3.51 1.15
CA ALA A 86 9.50 2.69 0.02
C ALA A 86 9.88 1.22 0.19
N GLN A 87 11.08 0.96 0.71
CA GLN A 87 11.59 -0.39 0.98
C GLN A 87 10.68 -1.18 1.94
N THR A 88 10.19 -0.54 3.02
CA THR A 88 9.25 -1.17 3.94
C THR A 88 7.94 -1.54 3.25
N ALA A 89 7.42 -0.69 2.36
CA ALA A 89 6.19 -0.99 1.63
C ALA A 89 6.37 -2.10 0.58
N THR A 90 7.52 -2.11 -0.11
CA THR A 90 7.92 -3.19 -1.02
C THR A 90 7.99 -4.51 -0.27
N LEU A 91 8.65 -4.52 0.88
CA LEU A 91 8.80 -5.71 1.71
C LEU A 91 7.46 -6.22 2.22
N LEU A 92 6.61 -5.33 2.73
CA LEU A 92 5.26 -5.66 3.16
C LEU A 92 4.42 -6.23 2.01
N SER A 93 4.52 -5.66 0.82
CA SER A 93 3.78 -6.14 -0.36
C SER A 93 4.26 -7.50 -0.85
N ALA A 94 5.50 -7.83 -0.55
CA ALA A 94 6.10 -9.09 -0.92
C ALA A 94 5.96 -10.17 0.16
N THR A 95 5.48 -9.84 1.36
CA THR A 95 5.03 -10.85 2.33
C THR A 95 3.56 -11.18 2.10
N LEU A 96 2.75 -10.15 1.82
CA LEU A 96 1.33 -10.33 1.50
C LEU A 96 0.88 -9.30 0.46
N PRO A 97 0.18 -9.73 -0.60
CA PRO A 97 -0.37 -8.81 -1.59
C PRO A 97 -1.23 -7.72 -0.94
N GLY A 98 -1.03 -6.47 -1.32
CA GLY A 98 -1.82 -5.33 -0.84
C GLY A 98 -1.38 -4.68 0.47
N LEU A 99 -0.44 -5.27 1.23
CA LEU A 99 -0.01 -4.68 2.51
C LEU A 99 0.75 -3.36 2.32
N GLY A 100 1.60 -3.21 1.31
CA GLY A 100 2.34 -1.97 1.11
C GLY A 100 1.44 -0.79 0.70
N GLN A 101 0.38 -1.04 -0.06
CA GLN A 101 -0.65 -0.04 -0.37
C GLN A 101 -1.43 0.36 0.90
N THR A 102 -1.77 -0.61 1.74
CA THR A 102 -2.43 -0.36 3.03
C THR A 102 -1.54 0.46 3.96
N TYR A 103 -0.26 0.09 4.07
CA TYR A 103 0.76 0.85 4.78
C TYR A 103 0.85 2.29 4.25
N SER A 104 0.76 2.48 2.93
CA SER A 104 0.76 3.80 2.28
C SER A 104 -0.54 4.59 2.44
N GLY A 105 -1.52 4.10 3.19
CA GLY A 105 -2.79 4.79 3.42
C GLY A 105 -3.80 4.64 2.28
N ARG A 106 -3.65 3.63 1.42
CA ARG A 106 -4.60 3.28 0.35
C ARG A 106 -5.19 1.87 0.57
N PRO A 107 -6.00 1.67 1.64
CA PRO A 107 -6.52 0.34 1.99
C PRO A 107 -7.40 -0.26 0.89
N GLY A 108 -8.15 0.55 0.14
CA GLY A 108 -8.98 0.05 -0.96
C GLY A 108 -8.17 -0.61 -2.08
N ARG A 109 -7.01 -0.03 -2.44
CA ARG A 109 -6.09 -0.65 -3.42
C ARG A 109 -5.42 -1.88 -2.85
N GLY A 110 -5.02 -1.82 -1.57
CA GLY A 110 -4.46 -2.97 -0.87
C GLY A 110 -5.41 -4.16 -0.86
N LEU A 111 -6.67 -3.94 -0.49
CA LEU A 111 -7.69 -4.99 -0.49
C LEU A 111 -7.93 -5.58 -1.89
N ALA A 112 -7.91 -4.76 -2.95
CA ALA A 112 -8.05 -5.24 -4.32
C ALA A 112 -6.90 -6.19 -4.71
N PHE A 113 -5.65 -5.84 -4.39
CA PHE A 113 -4.51 -6.74 -4.64
C PHE A 113 -4.54 -7.99 -3.78
N LEU A 114 -4.97 -7.88 -2.52
CA LEU A 114 -5.11 -9.01 -1.62
C LEU A 114 -6.13 -10.03 -2.17
N VAL A 115 -7.36 -9.58 -2.43
CA VAL A 115 -8.44 -10.43 -2.93
C VAL A 115 -8.13 -10.94 -4.33
N GLY A 116 -7.64 -10.08 -5.22
CA GLY A 116 -7.28 -10.47 -6.59
C GLY A 116 -6.10 -11.45 -6.63
N GLY A 117 -5.05 -11.21 -5.85
CA GLY A 117 -3.87 -12.06 -5.78
C GLY A 117 -4.20 -13.43 -5.19
N ILE A 118 -4.86 -13.49 -4.04
CA ILE A 118 -5.28 -14.75 -3.42
C ILE A 118 -6.28 -15.49 -4.31
N GLY A 119 -7.25 -14.77 -4.90
CA GLY A 119 -8.25 -15.34 -5.79
C GLY A 119 -7.65 -16.01 -7.02
N LEU A 120 -6.68 -15.37 -7.68
CA LEU A 120 -5.97 -15.95 -8.83
C LEU A 120 -5.17 -17.19 -8.44
N MET A 121 -4.46 -17.16 -7.32
CA MET A 121 -3.69 -18.32 -6.84
C MET A 121 -4.60 -19.49 -6.45
N ALA A 122 -5.73 -19.21 -5.79
CA ALA A 122 -6.72 -20.22 -5.46
C ALA A 122 -7.35 -20.84 -6.72
N ALA A 123 -7.71 -20.01 -7.70
CA ALA A 123 -8.23 -20.48 -8.98
C ALA A 123 -7.20 -21.33 -9.75
N ALA A 124 -5.92 -20.96 -9.71
CA ALA A 124 -4.84 -21.74 -10.27
C ALA A 124 -4.73 -23.12 -9.60
N GLY A 125 -4.67 -23.14 -8.26
CA GLY A 125 -4.59 -24.36 -7.46
C GLY A 125 -5.76 -25.31 -7.73
N PHE A 126 -6.99 -24.79 -7.74
CA PHE A 126 -8.19 -25.57 -8.03
C PHE A 126 -8.14 -26.23 -9.42
N ASN A 127 -7.71 -25.49 -10.44
CA ASN A 127 -7.61 -26.03 -11.80
C ASN A 127 -6.48 -27.06 -11.93
N ILE A 128 -5.34 -26.85 -11.28
CA ILE A 128 -4.24 -27.82 -11.29
C ILE A 128 -4.67 -29.11 -10.57
N ASP A 129 -5.33 -29.00 -9.42
CA ASP A 129 -5.84 -30.16 -8.67
C ASP A 129 -6.84 -30.98 -9.50
N ARG A 130 -7.85 -30.32 -10.10
CA ARG A 130 -8.78 -30.94 -11.05
C ARG A 130 -8.06 -31.63 -12.21
N ALA A 131 -7.04 -30.99 -12.78
CA ALA A 131 -6.29 -31.56 -13.88
C ALA A 131 -5.57 -32.85 -13.49
N VAL A 132 -4.93 -32.87 -12.31
CA VAL A 132 -4.27 -34.05 -11.75
C VAL A 132 -5.28 -35.16 -11.47
N HIS A 133 -6.43 -34.81 -10.89
CA HIS A 133 -7.50 -35.75 -10.59
C HIS A 133 -8.03 -36.44 -11.85
N TYR A 134 -8.37 -35.69 -12.90
CA TYR A 134 -8.82 -36.27 -14.16
C TYR A 134 -7.73 -37.11 -14.86
N ASN A 135 -6.46 -36.72 -14.72
CA ASN A 135 -5.36 -37.50 -15.31
C ASN A 135 -5.22 -38.87 -14.63
N ASP A 136 -5.21 -38.92 -13.29
CA ASP A 136 -5.14 -40.17 -12.52
C ASP A 136 -6.35 -41.08 -12.80
N LEU A 137 -7.56 -40.52 -12.89
CA LEU A 137 -8.75 -41.28 -13.26
C LEU A 137 -8.69 -41.83 -14.68
N SER A 138 -8.16 -41.06 -15.64
CA SER A 138 -8.02 -41.51 -17.03
C SER A 138 -7.02 -42.66 -17.19
N ASP A 139 -6.02 -42.74 -16.30
CA ASP A 139 -5.05 -43.84 -16.27
C ASP A 139 -5.63 -45.09 -15.59
N ARG A 140 -6.53 -44.92 -14.62
CA ARG A 140 -7.16 -46.03 -13.88
C ARG A 140 -8.38 -46.63 -14.59
N PHE A 141 -9.19 -45.81 -15.25
CA PHE A 141 -10.48 -46.22 -15.81
C PHE A 141 -10.51 -46.02 -17.32
N ASN A 142 -10.29 -47.11 -18.05
CA ASN A 142 -10.27 -47.09 -19.52
C ASN A 142 -11.68 -46.95 -20.14
N THR A 143 -12.74 -47.23 -19.37
CA THR A 143 -14.14 -47.23 -19.83
C THR A 143 -14.90 -45.95 -19.49
N GLY A 144 -14.34 -45.07 -18.65
CA GLY A 144 -15.00 -43.85 -18.18
C GLY A 144 -15.29 -43.84 -16.66
N PHE A 145 -15.71 -42.68 -16.15
CA PHE A 145 -16.01 -42.45 -14.74
C PHE A 145 -17.19 -41.46 -14.60
N TYR A 146 -18.02 -41.66 -13.58
CA TYR A 146 -19.10 -40.75 -13.25
C TYR A 146 -18.58 -39.58 -12.41
N ASP A 147 -18.56 -38.37 -12.96
CA ASP A 147 -18.13 -37.18 -12.21
C ASP A 147 -19.25 -36.67 -11.31
N PRO A 148 -19.11 -36.75 -9.96
CA PRO A 148 -20.14 -36.29 -9.04
C PRO A 148 -20.36 -34.77 -9.09
N HIS A 149 -19.43 -33.98 -9.62
CA HIS A 149 -19.58 -32.52 -9.68
C HIS A 149 -20.47 -32.06 -10.83
N ASP A 150 -20.40 -32.74 -11.98
CA ASP A 150 -21.20 -32.39 -13.16
C ASP A 150 -22.38 -33.31 -13.38
N GLY A 151 -22.48 -34.40 -12.61
CA GLY A 151 -23.55 -35.39 -12.74
C GLY A 151 -23.52 -36.16 -14.06
N ASN A 152 -22.38 -36.19 -14.75
CA ASN A 152 -22.23 -36.78 -16.07
C ASN A 152 -21.20 -37.90 -16.06
N PHE A 153 -21.48 -38.98 -16.81
CA PHE A 153 -20.50 -40.01 -17.09
C PHE A 153 -19.54 -39.52 -18.18
N LEU A 154 -18.26 -39.42 -17.83
CA LEU A 154 -17.21 -38.97 -18.74
C LEU A 154 -16.47 -40.18 -19.30
N THR A 155 -16.26 -40.21 -20.62
CA THR A 155 -15.40 -41.21 -21.24
C THR A 155 -13.92 -40.91 -20.97
N ALA A 156 -13.03 -41.90 -21.15
CA ALA A 156 -11.58 -41.71 -20.96
C ALA A 156 -11.01 -40.58 -21.83
N ASP A 157 -11.48 -40.44 -23.07
CA ASP A 157 -11.05 -39.35 -23.96
C ASP A 157 -11.55 -37.98 -23.48
N GLN A 158 -12.80 -37.91 -23.01
CA GLN A 158 -13.34 -36.68 -22.42
C GLN A 158 -12.57 -36.26 -21.16
N MET A 159 -12.17 -37.22 -20.32
CA MET A 159 -11.34 -36.96 -19.13
C MET A 159 -9.97 -36.39 -19.53
N ARG A 160 -9.31 -36.94 -20.55
CA ARG A 160 -8.02 -36.42 -21.03
C ARG A 160 -8.12 -35.01 -21.58
N VAL A 161 -9.15 -34.73 -22.38
CA VAL A 161 -9.41 -33.37 -22.90
C VAL A 161 -9.62 -32.40 -21.74
N ARG A 162 -10.47 -32.78 -20.77
CA ARG A 162 -10.78 -31.93 -19.62
C ARG A 162 -9.59 -31.69 -18.70
N SER A 163 -8.75 -32.72 -18.47
CA SER A 163 -7.49 -32.58 -17.76
C SER A 163 -6.56 -31.57 -18.42
N ARG A 164 -6.44 -31.61 -19.76
CA ARG A 164 -5.64 -30.63 -20.52
C ARG A 164 -6.20 -29.21 -20.38
N THR A 165 -7.51 -29.04 -20.50
CA THR A 165 -8.17 -27.74 -20.33
C THR A 165 -7.93 -27.17 -18.93
N HIS A 166 -8.13 -27.96 -17.88
CA HIS A 166 -7.86 -27.52 -16.51
C HIS A 166 -6.37 -27.25 -16.27
N THR A 167 -5.46 -28.02 -16.87
CA THR A 167 -4.02 -27.73 -16.80
C THR A 167 -3.71 -26.36 -17.41
N GLN A 168 -4.23 -26.09 -18.62
CA GLN A 168 -4.03 -24.82 -19.31
C GLN A 168 -4.58 -23.64 -18.52
N LEU A 169 -5.80 -23.77 -17.98
CA LEU A 169 -6.40 -22.74 -17.13
C LEU A 169 -5.60 -22.55 -15.84
N GLY A 170 -5.17 -23.63 -15.20
CA GLY A 170 -4.35 -23.58 -14.00
C GLY A 170 -3.03 -22.83 -14.22
N VAL A 171 -2.33 -23.15 -15.31
CA VAL A 171 -1.10 -22.46 -15.71
C VAL A 171 -1.37 -20.99 -16.04
N LEU A 172 -2.46 -20.69 -16.75
CA LEU A 172 -2.86 -19.32 -17.09
C LEU A 172 -3.12 -18.50 -15.82
N PHE A 173 -3.91 -19.01 -14.88
CA PHE A 173 -4.21 -18.32 -13.63
C PHE A 173 -2.96 -18.15 -12.76
N LEU A 174 -2.07 -19.16 -12.72
CA LEU A 174 -0.82 -19.08 -11.99
C LEU A 174 0.10 -17.98 -12.56
N ALA A 175 0.31 -18.00 -13.88
CA ALA A 175 1.12 -16.98 -14.56
C ALA A 175 0.54 -15.58 -14.36
N THR A 176 -0.79 -15.45 -14.47
CA THR A 176 -1.48 -14.18 -14.21
C THR A 176 -1.31 -13.74 -12.76
N GLY A 177 -1.47 -14.66 -11.80
CA GLY A 177 -1.29 -14.41 -10.37
C GLY A 177 0.12 -13.92 -10.04
N ILE A 178 1.16 -14.55 -10.63
CA ILE A 178 2.54 -14.10 -10.49
C ILE A 178 2.73 -12.69 -11.08
N GLY A 179 2.16 -12.43 -12.27
CA GLY A 179 2.22 -11.10 -12.88
C GLY A 179 1.59 -10.02 -12.00
N VAL A 180 0.40 -10.28 -11.46
CA VAL A 180 -0.28 -9.39 -10.51
C VAL A 180 0.52 -9.22 -9.21
N TYR A 181 1.16 -10.28 -8.72
CA TYR A 181 2.00 -10.24 -7.54
C TYR A 181 3.21 -9.32 -7.69
N ILE A 182 3.93 -9.44 -8.81
CA ILE A 182 5.07 -8.58 -9.13
C ILE A 182 4.60 -7.13 -9.31
N TRP A 183 3.49 -6.91 -10.02
CA TRP A 183 2.90 -5.58 -10.17
C TRP A 183 2.57 -4.94 -8.81
N ASN A 184 1.99 -5.70 -7.90
CA ASN A 184 1.64 -5.25 -6.55
C ASN A 184 2.85 -4.69 -5.78
N ILE A 185 4.03 -5.31 -5.93
CA ILE A 185 5.27 -4.86 -5.29
C ILE A 185 5.70 -3.48 -5.84
N PHE A 186 5.73 -3.33 -7.18
CA PHE A 186 6.10 -2.06 -7.80
C PHE A 186 5.09 -0.94 -7.51
N ASP A 187 3.80 -1.26 -7.54
CA ASP A 187 2.73 -0.30 -7.24
C ASP A 187 2.80 0.20 -5.79
N ALA A 188 3.22 -0.66 -4.84
CA ALA A 188 3.39 -0.25 -3.46
C ALA A 188 4.52 0.77 -3.29
N ALA A 189 5.68 0.55 -3.92
CA ALA A 189 6.79 1.50 -3.89
C ALA A 189 6.37 2.86 -4.46
N LYS A 190 5.67 2.86 -5.61
CA LYS A 190 5.12 4.08 -6.21
C LYS A 190 4.10 4.78 -5.29
N THR A 191 3.23 4.01 -4.64
CA THR A 191 2.19 4.57 -3.76
C THR A 191 2.78 5.24 -2.51
N VAL A 192 3.92 4.76 -1.99
CA VAL A 192 4.66 5.45 -0.92
C VAL A 192 5.18 6.80 -1.39
N ASN A 193 5.76 6.88 -2.59
CA ASN A 193 6.26 8.14 -3.14
C ASN A 193 5.12 9.15 -3.30
N GLU A 194 4.00 8.72 -3.87
CA GLU A 194 2.79 9.56 -3.97
C GLU A 194 2.26 10.01 -2.59
N TYR A 195 2.33 9.14 -1.58
CA TYR A 195 1.93 9.48 -0.21
C TYR A 195 2.86 10.56 0.38
N ASN A 196 4.18 10.38 0.23
CA ASN A 196 5.17 11.34 0.71
C ASN A 196 5.05 12.68 -0.02
N GLU A 197 4.88 12.67 -1.36
CA GLU A 197 4.68 13.89 -2.16
C GLU A 197 3.44 14.66 -1.72
N ARG A 198 2.31 13.99 -1.49
CA ARG A 198 1.05 14.63 -1.04
C ARG A 198 1.14 15.26 0.34
N ARG A 199 2.10 14.83 1.15
CA ARG A 199 2.33 15.40 2.48
C ARG A 199 3.00 16.78 2.43
N PHE A 200 3.89 17.02 1.46
CA PHE A 200 4.67 18.27 1.36
C PHE A 200 3.91 19.54 0.91
N PRO A 201 2.87 19.52 0.04
CA PRO A 201 2.23 20.75 -0.43
C PRO A 201 1.58 21.57 0.69
N GLY A 202 1.13 20.91 1.78
CA GLY A 202 0.59 21.63 2.95
C GLY A 202 1.64 22.50 3.66
N GLN A 203 2.90 22.07 3.72
CA GLN A 203 3.97 22.84 4.36
C GLN A 203 4.59 23.88 3.42
N ALA A 204 4.71 23.56 2.12
CA ALA A 204 5.27 24.48 1.14
C ALA A 204 4.34 25.69 0.89
N GLN A 205 3.02 25.51 0.94
CA GLN A 205 2.07 26.64 0.81
C GLN A 205 2.09 27.58 2.03
N GLN A 206 2.39 27.10 3.23
CA GLN A 206 2.51 27.96 4.42
C GLN A 206 3.79 28.79 4.41
N ASN A 207 4.94 28.21 4.03
CA ASN A 207 6.18 28.99 3.94
C ASN A 207 6.10 30.13 2.92
N VAL A 208 5.31 29.99 1.85
CA VAL A 208 5.07 31.09 0.89
C VAL A 208 4.10 32.13 1.45
N ARG A 209 3.15 31.74 2.30
CA ARG A 209 2.18 32.65 2.92
C ARG A 209 2.78 33.43 4.10
N ASP A 210 3.68 32.82 4.86
CA ASP A 210 4.36 33.46 5.98
C ASP A 210 5.56 34.31 5.52
N ASN A 211 6.13 34.00 4.36
CA ASN A 211 7.12 34.85 3.68
C ASN A 211 6.49 35.88 2.73
N SER A 212 5.21 36.23 2.87
CA SER A 212 4.74 37.55 2.41
C SER A 212 5.39 38.60 3.31
N PHE A 213 6.66 38.86 3.02
CA PHE A 213 7.53 39.83 3.62
C PHE A 213 6.88 41.21 3.44
N PHE A 214 6.38 41.79 4.53
CA PHE A 214 6.01 43.19 4.56
C PHE A 214 7.30 43.99 4.32
N ILE A 215 7.52 44.44 3.08
CA ILE A 215 8.52 45.48 2.81
C ILE A 215 8.00 46.73 3.50
N ARG A 216 8.52 47.01 4.70
CA ARG A 216 8.35 48.31 5.34
C ARG A 216 9.25 49.30 4.62
N SER A 217 8.77 49.84 3.50
CA SER A 217 9.36 51.01 2.87
C SER A 217 8.86 52.23 3.65
N ASP A 218 9.76 52.78 4.45
CA ASP A 218 9.78 54.14 5.00
C ASP A 218 8.47 54.95 4.86
N GLY A 219 7.58 54.78 5.85
CA GLY A 219 6.64 55.85 6.21
C GLY A 219 5.28 55.91 5.52
N ASN A 220 4.93 55.00 4.60
CA ASN A 220 3.53 54.93 4.12
C ASN A 220 3.09 53.49 3.81
N LEU A 221 2.08 53.00 4.54
CA LEU A 221 1.43 51.72 4.29
C LEU A 221 0.60 51.80 2.99
N SER A 222 1.25 51.52 1.86
CA SER A 222 0.57 51.23 0.61
C SER A 222 0.51 49.71 0.43
N ARG A 223 -0.71 49.16 0.36
CA ARG A 223 -0.98 47.74 0.09
C ARG A 223 -0.66 47.43 -1.38
N GLY A 224 0.62 47.20 -1.68
CA GLY A 224 1.05 46.74 -3.00
C GLY A 224 0.80 45.24 -3.15
N GLU A 225 -0.22 44.86 -3.92
CA GLU A 225 -0.43 43.48 -4.34
C GLU A 225 0.62 43.10 -5.39
N THR A 226 1.77 42.59 -4.97
CA THR A 226 2.75 41.99 -5.88
C THR A 226 2.27 40.59 -6.26
N PHE A 227 1.55 40.50 -7.39
CA PHE A 227 1.21 39.24 -8.04
C PHE A 227 2.48 38.58 -8.59
N LEU A 228 3.06 37.66 -7.81
CA LEU A 228 4.18 36.85 -8.25
C LEU A 228 3.64 35.74 -9.16
N THR A 229 3.62 36.02 -10.46
CA THR A 229 3.18 35.07 -11.49
C THR A 229 4.27 34.02 -11.70
N ILE A 230 4.16 32.86 -11.05
CA ILE A 230 5.06 31.73 -11.28
C ILE A 230 4.65 31.05 -12.59
N SER A 231 5.38 31.38 -13.67
CA SER A 231 5.27 30.69 -14.95
C SER A 231 5.90 29.30 -14.84
N ARG A 232 5.07 28.26 -14.66
CA ARG A 232 5.49 26.86 -14.89
C ARG A 232 5.55 26.62 -16.39
N ARG A 233 6.75 26.55 -16.95
CA ARG A 233 6.95 25.82 -18.20
C ARG A 233 6.97 24.33 -17.88
N PHE A 234 6.01 23.61 -18.44
CA PHE A 234 6.04 22.15 -18.56
C PHE A 234 6.96 21.75 -19.72
#